data_AF-A0ABD2WYX3-F1
#
_entry.id   AF-A0ABD2WYX3-F1
#
_cell.length_a   1.000
_cell.length_b   1.000
_cell.length_c   1.000
_cell.angle_alpha   90.00
_cell.angle_beta   90.00
_cell.angle_gamma   90.00
#
_symmetry.space_group_name_H-M   'P 1'
#
loop_
_entity.id
_entity.type
_entity.pdbx_description
1 polymer ?
#
loop_
_entity_poly.entity_id
_entity_poly.type
_entity_poly.pdbx_seq_one_letter_code
_entity_poly.pdbx_strand_id
1 'polypeptide(L)'
;MVLCGIECVQRISQYLDVSPGKLYMSENNNVAANGLVDSQSTEGFSTIIQAMVKNSKYPAILGDDSVTQALVRQWLEYAAVCINFADNSAFERRVLNELNTILKTNTYVTGTKKTIADVSMYYSIHGLVNKMSPQEKAEHVHLSRWCDNMQQDEKLRQSMDSINFSMMHLYL
;
A
#
# COMPACT_ATOMS: atom_id res chain seq x y z
N MET A 1 16.25 -2.38 -0.88
CA MET A 1 15.21 -2.69 -1.88
C MET A 1 14.11 -1.65 -1.72
N VAL A 2 13.76 -0.92 -2.79
CA VAL A 2 12.74 0.13 -2.76
C VAL A 2 11.37 -0.52 -2.77
N LEU A 3 10.65 -0.51 -1.63
CA LEU A 3 9.34 -1.18 -1.52
C LEU A 3 8.24 -0.46 -2.31
N CYS A 4 8.35 0.86 -2.47
CA CYS A 4 7.44 1.69 -3.27
C CYS A 4 7.97 1.91 -4.70
N GLY A 5 8.55 0.86 -5.30
CA GLY A 5 9.19 0.90 -6.62
C GLY A 5 8.24 0.67 -7.80
N ILE A 6 8.81 0.46 -8.99
CA ILE A 6 8.08 0.25 -10.25
C ILE A 6 7.06 -0.89 -10.15
N GLU A 7 7.44 -2.03 -9.55
CA GLU A 7 6.53 -3.18 -9.42
C GLU A 7 5.29 -2.84 -8.60
N CYS A 8 5.46 -2.12 -7.47
CA CYS A 8 4.35 -1.69 -6.63
C CYS A 8 3.38 -0.79 -7.43
N VAL A 9 3.90 0.21 -8.15
CA VAL A 9 3.08 1.09 -9.01
C VAL A 9 2.38 0.30 -10.12
N GLN A 10 3.05 -0.68 -10.72
CA GLN A 10 2.47 -1.53 -11.77
C GLN A 10 1.31 -2.39 -11.25
N ARG A 11 1.38 -2.89 -10.01
CA ARG A 11 0.27 -3.64 -9.39
C ARG A 11 -0.90 -2.73 -9.04
N ILE A 12 -0.63 -1.53 -8.54
CA ILE A 12 -1.67 -0.52 -8.27
C ILE A 12 -2.38 -0.12 -9.57
N SER A 13 -1.65 0.07 -10.67
CA SER A 13 -2.23 0.44 -11.96
C SER A 13 -3.16 -0.66 -12.50
N GLN A 14 -2.77 -1.93 -12.37
CA GLN A 14 -3.61 -3.08 -12.69
C GLN A 14 -4.87 -3.13 -11.81
N TYR A 15 -4.76 -2.88 -10.51
CA TYR A 15 -5.93 -2.80 -9.62
C TYR A 15 -6.88 -1.65 -10.00
N LEU A 16 -6.35 -0.53 -10.50
CA LEU A 16 -7.13 0.62 -10.93
C LEU A 16 -7.66 0.52 -12.37
N ASP A 17 -7.33 -0.56 -13.10
CA ASP A 17 -7.63 -0.73 -14.52
C ASP A 17 -7.17 0.47 -15.37
N VAL A 18 -5.99 1.04 -15.05
CA VAL A 18 -5.44 2.23 -15.70
C VAL A 18 -4.01 1.98 -16.16
N SER A 19 -3.63 2.51 -17.32
CA SER A 19 -2.24 2.45 -17.78
C SER A 19 -1.38 3.44 -16.97
N PRO A 20 -0.27 3.00 -16.35
CA PRO A 20 0.63 3.90 -15.65
C PRO A 20 1.56 4.67 -16.61
N GLY A 21 1.45 4.46 -17.92
CA GLY A 21 2.43 4.94 -18.90
C GLY A 21 3.74 4.16 -18.82
N LYS A 22 4.84 4.77 -19.29
CA LYS A 22 6.18 4.17 -19.20
C LYS A 22 6.80 4.49 -17.84
N LEU A 23 6.87 3.49 -16.97
CA LEU A 23 7.51 3.59 -15.65
C LEU A 23 9.03 3.48 -15.74
N TYR A 24 9.74 4.27 -14.94
CA TYR A 24 11.20 4.24 -14.80
C TYR A 24 11.63 4.80 -13.44
N MET A 25 12.90 4.59 -13.07
CA MET A 25 13.52 5.24 -11.91
C MET A 25 14.20 6.53 -12.36
N SER A 26 13.88 7.65 -11.72
CA SER A 26 14.51 8.95 -11.96
C SER A 26 15.94 9.01 -11.40
N GLU A 27 16.68 10.06 -11.75
CA GLU A 27 18.02 10.33 -11.20
C GLU A 27 18.00 10.51 -9.67
N ASN A 28 16.86 10.91 -9.11
CA ASN A 28 16.65 11.06 -7.67
C ASN A 28 16.23 9.76 -6.97
N ASN A 29 16.31 8.61 -7.64
CA ASN A 29 15.84 7.31 -7.16
C ASN A 29 14.33 7.26 -6.80
N ASN A 30 13.52 8.14 -7.41
CA ASN A 30 12.07 8.07 -7.31
C ASN A 30 11.49 7.31 -8.49
N VAL A 31 10.31 6.72 -8.29
CA VAL A 31 9.52 6.21 -9.41
C VAL A 31 8.95 7.39 -10.22
N ALA A 32 9.08 7.30 -11.53
CA ALA A 32 8.57 8.28 -12.49
C ALA A 32 7.77 7.57 -13.60
N ALA A 33 6.85 8.30 -14.20
CA ALA A 33 5.94 7.83 -15.24
C ALA A 33 5.88 8.84 -16.40
N ASN A 34 6.10 8.38 -17.63
CA ASN A 34 5.87 9.18 -18.84
C ASN A 34 4.55 8.80 -19.50
N GLY A 35 3.76 9.80 -19.88
CA GLY A 35 2.49 9.58 -20.60
C GLY A 35 1.31 9.20 -19.71
N LEU A 36 1.43 9.41 -18.39
CA LEU A 36 0.32 9.23 -17.45
C LEU A 36 -0.69 10.39 -17.52
N VAL A 37 -0.18 11.61 -17.72
CA VAL A 37 -0.97 12.84 -17.87
C VAL A 37 -0.43 13.59 -19.09
N ASP A 38 -1.22 13.70 -20.16
CA ASP A 38 -0.97 14.55 -21.33
C ASP A 38 0.49 14.55 -21.86
N SER A 39 1.12 13.38 -21.92
CA SER A 39 2.52 13.18 -22.35
C SER A 39 3.60 13.81 -21.46
N GLN A 40 3.25 14.36 -20.30
CA GLN A 40 4.20 14.88 -19.33
C GLN A 40 4.83 13.76 -18.49
N SER A 41 6.05 14.02 -18.01
CA SER A 41 6.71 13.20 -16.99
C SER A 41 6.12 13.55 -15.62
N THR A 42 5.70 12.53 -14.87
CA THR A 42 5.22 12.66 -13.49
C THR A 42 6.14 11.86 -12.57
N GLU A 43 6.72 12.51 -11.56
CA GLU A 43 7.64 11.87 -10.60
C GLU A 43 7.02 11.81 -9.20
N GLY A 44 7.32 10.72 -8.48
CA GLY A 44 6.94 10.52 -7.08
C GLY A 44 5.79 9.53 -6.92
N PHE A 45 5.98 8.59 -5.99
CA PHE A 45 5.04 7.50 -5.73
C PHE A 45 3.61 8.00 -5.45
N SER A 46 3.46 8.92 -4.49
CA SER A 46 2.16 9.49 -4.11
C SER A 46 1.51 10.27 -5.26
N THR A 47 2.29 11.05 -6.01
CA THR A 47 1.79 11.84 -7.14
C THR A 47 1.26 10.95 -8.25
N ILE A 48 2.02 9.92 -8.63
CA ILE A 48 1.64 8.96 -9.67
C ILE A 48 0.36 8.22 -9.28
N ILE A 49 0.25 7.74 -8.04
CA ILE A 49 -0.95 7.04 -7.57
C ILE A 49 -2.17 7.94 -7.59
N GLN A 50 -2.07 9.17 -7.10
CA GLN A 50 -3.18 10.12 -7.14
C GLN A 50 -3.61 10.46 -8.57
N ALA A 51 -2.66 10.60 -9.50
CA ALA A 51 -2.96 10.81 -10.92
C ALA A 51 -3.65 9.59 -11.54
N MET A 52 -3.16 8.37 -11.26
CA MET A 52 -3.78 7.13 -11.71
C MET A 52 -5.23 7.01 -11.21
N VAL A 53 -5.49 7.30 -9.94
CA VAL A 53 -6.86 7.21 -9.42
C VAL A 53 -7.78 8.22 -10.09
N LYS A 54 -7.33 9.47 -10.28
CA LYS A 54 -8.11 10.51 -10.98
C LYS A 54 -8.45 10.14 -12.43
N ASN A 55 -7.55 9.42 -13.10
CA ASN A 55 -7.75 8.93 -14.46
C ASN A 55 -8.42 7.55 -14.54
N SER A 56 -8.73 6.93 -13.40
CA SER A 56 -9.39 5.63 -13.34
C SER A 56 -10.91 5.77 -13.35
N LYS A 57 -11.60 4.63 -13.46
CA LYS A 57 -13.06 4.55 -13.28
C LYS A 57 -13.51 4.61 -11.81
N TYR A 58 -12.56 4.71 -10.87
CA TYR A 58 -12.82 4.59 -9.43
C TYR A 58 -12.35 5.80 -8.61
N PRO A 59 -12.62 7.06 -9.02
CA PRO A 59 -12.07 8.24 -8.33
C PRO A 59 -12.48 8.33 -6.85
N ALA A 60 -13.62 7.77 -6.46
CA ALA A 60 -14.11 7.73 -5.08
C ALA A 60 -13.16 6.99 -4.11
N ILE A 61 -12.24 6.14 -4.60
CA ILE A 61 -11.27 5.44 -3.75
C ILE A 61 -10.20 6.38 -3.14
N LEU A 62 -10.14 7.65 -3.57
CA LEU A 62 -9.38 8.71 -2.90
C LEU A 62 -10.06 9.24 -1.63
N GLY A 63 -11.33 8.91 -1.41
CA GLY A 63 -12.15 9.43 -0.30
C GLY A 63 -13.21 10.44 -0.77
N ASP A 64 -14.40 10.33 -0.18
CA ASP A 64 -15.57 11.14 -0.53
C ASP A 64 -15.56 12.54 0.14
N ASP A 65 -14.75 12.69 1.19
CA ASP A 65 -14.66 13.91 2.01
C ASP A 65 -13.20 14.37 2.20
N SER A 66 -13.02 15.61 2.63
CA SER A 66 -11.70 16.23 2.78
C SER A 66 -10.82 15.57 3.85
N VAL A 67 -11.41 15.01 4.91
CA VAL A 67 -10.68 14.33 5.98
C VAL A 67 -10.12 13.01 5.44
N THR A 68 -10.96 12.21 4.79
CA THR A 68 -10.51 10.96 4.17
C THR A 68 -9.43 11.21 3.10
N GLN A 69 -9.61 12.23 2.25
CA GLN A 69 -8.60 12.59 1.24
C GLN A 69 -7.27 13.05 1.86
N ALA A 70 -7.31 13.77 2.99
CA ALA A 70 -6.10 14.15 3.71
C ALA A 70 -5.41 12.92 4.32
N LEU A 71 -6.15 12.01 4.94
CA LEU A 71 -5.62 10.75 5.47
C LEU A 71 -5.01 9.88 4.37
N VAL A 72 -5.65 9.79 3.21
CA VAL A 72 -5.09 9.08 2.05
C VAL A 72 -3.73 9.66 1.67
N ARG A 73 -3.62 10.99 1.55
CA ARG A 73 -2.34 11.64 1.22
C ARG A 73 -1.27 11.37 2.28
N GLN A 74 -1.64 11.46 3.56
CA GLN A 74 -0.74 11.17 4.68
C GLN A 74 -0.19 9.75 4.59
N TRP A 75 -1.04 8.75 4.32
CA TRP A 75 -0.59 7.35 4.24
C TRP A 75 0.23 7.06 2.98
N LEU A 76 -0.07 7.70 1.85
CA LEU A 76 0.76 7.60 0.64
C LEU A 76 2.14 8.24 0.84
N GLU A 77 2.20 9.35 1.59
CA GLU A 77 3.47 9.96 2.01
C GLU A 77 4.23 9.05 2.96
N TYR A 78 3.57 8.54 4.00
CA TYR A 78 4.15 7.56 4.94
C TYR A 78 4.72 6.33 4.22
N ALA A 79 4.02 5.83 3.20
CA ALA A 79 4.53 4.74 2.36
C ALA A 79 5.85 5.14 1.68
N ALA A 80 5.89 6.32 1.06
CA ALA A 80 7.08 6.80 0.35
C ALA A 80 8.28 7.12 1.26
N VAL A 81 8.04 7.65 2.47
CA VAL A 81 9.10 8.15 3.36
C VAL A 81 9.48 7.20 4.49
N CYS A 82 8.60 6.28 4.88
CA CYS A 82 8.86 5.30 5.95
C CYS A 82 8.91 3.87 5.41
N ILE A 83 7.82 3.40 4.79
CA ILE A 83 7.74 2.00 4.32
C ILE A 83 8.79 1.73 3.24
N ASN A 84 9.05 2.68 2.36
CA ASN A 84 10.01 2.52 1.27
C ASN A 84 11.43 2.12 1.73
N PHE A 85 11.79 2.46 2.97
CA PHE A 85 13.10 2.20 3.59
C PHE A 85 13.03 1.14 4.70
N ALA A 86 11.91 0.42 4.79
CA ALA A 86 11.69 -0.63 5.78
C ALA A 86 12.39 -1.96 5.42
N ASP A 87 13.35 -1.93 4.50
CA ASP A 87 14.33 -3.01 4.32
C ASP A 87 15.45 -2.97 5.37
N ASN A 88 15.58 -1.84 6.08
CA ASN A 88 16.39 -1.72 7.28
C ASN A 88 15.58 -2.17 8.52
N SER A 89 16.15 -3.07 9.32
CA SER A 89 15.47 -3.71 10.45
C SER A 89 14.91 -2.75 11.52
N ALA A 90 15.55 -1.59 11.73
CA ALA A 90 15.07 -0.59 12.67
C ALA A 90 13.79 0.11 12.14
N PHE A 91 13.76 0.42 10.84
CA PHE A 91 12.59 0.99 10.18
C PHE A 91 11.47 -0.04 10.01
N GLU A 92 11.82 -1.29 9.70
CA GLU A 92 10.87 -2.41 9.62
C GLU A 92 10.08 -2.55 10.92
N ARG A 93 10.77 -2.74 12.06
CA ARG A 93 10.12 -2.88 13.36
C ARG A 93 9.25 -1.68 13.70
N ARG A 94 9.71 -0.47 13.40
CA ARG A 94 8.94 0.76 13.62
C ARG A 94 7.64 0.75 12.80
N VAL A 95 7.74 0.49 11.50
CA VAL A 95 6.59 0.46 10.57
C VAL A 95 5.56 -0.58 11.00
N LEU A 96 5.99 -1.80 11.34
CA LEU A 96 5.07 -2.87 11.77
C LEU A 96 4.32 -2.49 13.06
N ASN A 97 5.01 -1.88 14.03
CA ASN A 97 4.39 -1.43 15.29
C ASN A 97 3.42 -0.25 15.10
N GLU A 98 3.79 0.73 14.28
CA GLU A 98 2.94 1.89 13.97
C GLU A 98 1.66 1.45 13.25
N LEU A 99 1.78 0.60 12.22
CA LEU A 99 0.61 0.06 11.51
C LEU A 99 -0.28 -0.78 12.43
N ASN A 100 0.29 -1.66 13.25
CA ASN A 100 -0.47 -2.46 14.21
C ASN A 100 -1.25 -1.57 15.20
N THR A 101 -0.65 -0.47 15.65
CA THR A 101 -1.30 0.48 16.57
C THR A 101 -2.48 1.18 15.92
N ILE A 102 -2.33 1.67 14.69
CA ILE A 102 -3.40 2.38 13.98
C ILE A 102 -4.55 1.44 13.60
N LEU A 103 -4.24 0.20 13.21
CA LEU A 103 -5.20 -0.81 12.81
C LEU A 103 -5.93 -1.47 14.00
N LYS A 104 -5.55 -1.14 15.24
CA LYS A 104 -6.23 -1.57 16.45
C LYS A 104 -7.67 -1.09 16.51
N THR A 105 -7.92 0.16 16.08
CA THR A 105 -9.25 0.79 16.15
C THR A 105 -9.90 0.98 14.80
N ASN A 106 -9.24 0.60 13.71
CA ASN A 106 -9.72 0.85 12.35
C ASN A 106 -9.70 -0.42 11.50
N THR A 107 -10.74 -0.62 10.68
CA THR A 107 -10.77 -1.74 9.73
C THR A 107 -9.72 -1.55 8.63
N TYR A 108 -9.54 -0.30 8.20
CA TYR A 108 -8.62 0.16 7.16
C TYR A 108 -7.82 1.35 7.70
N VAL A 109 -6.69 1.68 7.09
CA VAL A 109 -5.79 2.73 7.58
C VAL A 109 -6.40 4.14 7.60
N THR A 110 -7.47 4.32 6.82
CA THR A 110 -8.22 5.58 6.71
C THR A 110 -9.57 5.52 7.42
N GLY A 111 -9.87 4.44 8.16
CA GLY A 111 -11.10 4.28 8.93
C GLY A 111 -11.85 3.00 8.58
N THR A 112 -13.11 3.11 8.17
CA THR A 112 -14.01 1.97 7.94
C THR A 112 -14.20 1.60 6.47
N LYS A 113 -13.78 2.46 5.54
CA LYS A 113 -13.81 2.21 4.09
C LYS A 113 -12.40 1.96 3.57
N LYS A 114 -12.25 1.00 2.64
CA LYS A 114 -11.00 0.77 1.91
C LYS A 114 -10.73 1.94 0.98
N THR A 115 -9.52 2.50 1.03
CA THR A 115 -9.08 3.56 0.10
C THR A 115 -7.84 3.14 -0.67
N ILE A 116 -7.35 4.01 -1.56
CA ILE A 116 -6.11 3.75 -2.30
C ILE A 116 -4.91 3.63 -1.36
N ALA A 117 -4.94 4.26 -0.19
CA ALA A 117 -3.90 4.11 0.82
C ALA A 117 -3.73 2.66 1.27
N ASP A 118 -4.84 1.95 1.52
CA ASP A 118 -4.80 0.53 1.89
C ASP A 118 -4.22 -0.33 0.77
N VAL A 119 -4.66 -0.09 -0.48
CA VAL A 119 -4.16 -0.79 -1.68
C VAL A 119 -2.65 -0.59 -1.84
N SER A 120 -2.19 0.65 -1.74
CA SER A 120 -0.77 0.99 -1.88
C SER A 120 0.06 0.37 -0.75
N MET A 121 -0.40 0.45 0.49
CA MET A 121 0.31 -0.15 1.61
C MET A 121 0.34 -1.66 1.55
N TYR A 122 -0.74 -2.33 1.11
CA TYR A 122 -0.79 -3.78 0.98
C TYR A 122 0.37 -4.28 0.12
N TYR A 123 0.56 -3.70 -1.07
CA TYR A 123 1.68 -4.06 -1.93
C TYR A 123 3.04 -3.69 -1.33
N SER A 124 3.17 -2.52 -0.70
CA SER A 124 4.45 -2.07 -0.13
C SER A 124 4.91 -2.89 1.07
N ILE A 125 4.00 -3.48 1.86
CA ILE A 125 4.37 -4.24 3.07
C ILE A 125 4.20 -5.76 2.95
N HIS A 126 3.58 -6.27 1.88
CA HIS A 126 3.31 -7.71 1.73
C HIS A 126 4.57 -8.56 1.95
N GLY A 127 5.69 -8.17 1.35
CA GLY A 127 6.96 -8.88 1.50
C GLY A 127 7.52 -8.89 2.93
N LEU A 128 7.21 -7.87 3.74
CA LEU A 128 7.59 -7.83 5.17
C LEU A 128 6.69 -8.77 5.97
N VAL A 129 5.37 -8.64 5.80
CA VAL A 129 4.36 -9.45 6.51
C VAL A 129 4.50 -10.94 6.17
N ASN A 130 4.86 -11.27 4.94
CA ASN A 130 5.05 -12.66 4.50
C ASN A 130 6.25 -13.34 5.19
N LYS A 131 7.29 -12.58 5.53
CA LYS A 131 8.49 -13.09 6.21
C LYS A 131 8.31 -13.26 7.71
N MET A 132 7.29 -12.63 8.30
CA MET A 132 7.03 -12.73 9.73
C MET A 132 6.74 -14.18 10.14
N SER A 133 7.37 -14.59 11.23
CA SER A 133 7.06 -15.82 11.94
C SER A 133 5.61 -15.81 12.47
N PRO A 134 5.04 -16.99 12.80
CA PRO A 134 3.72 -17.05 13.44
C PRO A 134 3.64 -16.23 14.73
N GLN A 135 4.73 -16.15 15.51
CA GLN A 135 4.79 -15.34 16.72
C GLN A 135 4.74 -13.85 16.41
N GLU A 136 5.51 -13.36 15.43
CA GLU A 136 5.47 -11.95 15.04
C GLU A 136 4.11 -11.55 14.46
N LYS A 137 3.45 -12.46 13.71
CA LYS A 137 2.06 -12.27 13.27
C LYS A 137 1.09 -12.15 14.44
N ALA A 138 1.31 -12.90 15.52
CA ALA A 138 0.52 -12.81 16.75
C ALA A 138 0.76 -11.50 17.50
N GLU A 139 2.01 -11.07 17.62
CA GLU A 139 2.38 -9.78 18.24
C GLU A 139 1.81 -8.58 17.46
N HIS A 140 1.68 -8.71 16.13
CA HIS A 140 1.10 -7.71 15.23
C HIS A 140 -0.32 -8.10 14.77
N VAL A 141 -1.17 -8.58 15.68
CA VAL A 141 -2.51 -9.13 15.37
C VAL A 141 -3.40 -8.21 14.52
N HIS A 142 -3.36 -6.89 14.72
CA HIS A 142 -4.23 -5.98 14.00
C HIS A 142 -3.75 -5.75 12.56
N LEU A 143 -2.43 -5.70 12.37
CA LEU A 143 -1.82 -5.71 11.05
C LEU A 143 -2.09 -7.02 10.31
N SER A 144 -1.93 -8.16 10.99
CA SER A 144 -2.26 -9.49 10.46
C SER A 144 -3.72 -9.57 10.02
N ARG A 145 -4.67 -9.15 10.86
CA ARG A 145 -6.10 -9.07 10.53
C ARG A 145 -6.37 -8.23 9.29
N TRP A 146 -5.79 -7.04 9.22
CA TRP A 146 -5.95 -6.15 8.07
C TRP A 146 -5.39 -6.79 6.80
N CYS A 147 -4.20 -7.38 6.86
CA CYS A 147 -3.56 -8.02 5.71
C CYS A 147 -4.37 -9.23 5.22
N ASP A 148 -4.86 -10.06 6.16
CA ASP A 148 -5.73 -11.19 5.86
C ASP A 148 -7.05 -10.75 5.21
N ASN A 149 -7.65 -9.65 5.68
CA ASN A 149 -8.84 -9.07 5.06
C ASN A 149 -8.56 -8.53 3.65
N MET A 150 -7.40 -7.86 3.44
CA MET A 150 -7.04 -7.29 2.15
C MET A 150 -6.80 -8.37 1.09
N GLN A 151 -6.12 -9.47 1.43
CA GLN A 151 -5.80 -10.53 0.46
C GLN A 151 -7.02 -11.35 -0.02
N GLN A 152 -8.19 -11.23 0.64
CA GLN A 152 -9.43 -11.87 0.18
C GLN A 152 -10.00 -11.21 -1.10
N ASP A 153 -9.62 -9.97 -1.39
CA ASP A 153 -9.96 -9.32 -2.65
C ASP A 153 -9.04 -9.84 -3.76
N GLU A 154 -9.55 -10.75 -4.61
CA GLU A 154 -8.79 -11.34 -5.71
C GLU A 154 -8.26 -10.29 -6.70
N LYS A 155 -9.00 -9.19 -6.92
CA LYS A 155 -8.57 -8.10 -7.80
C LYS A 155 -7.35 -7.38 -7.22
N LEU A 156 -7.28 -7.24 -5.91
CA LEU A 156 -6.12 -6.69 -5.20
C LEU A 156 -4.98 -7.70 -5.11
N ARG A 157 -5.26 -8.96 -4.74
CA ARG A 157 -4.22 -9.96 -4.56
C ARG A 157 -3.50 -10.30 -5.87
N GLN A 158 -4.22 -10.26 -7.00
CA GLN A 158 -3.66 -10.56 -8.32
C GLN A 158 -2.94 -11.92 -8.30
N SER A 159 -1.68 -11.95 -8.73
CA SER A 159 -0.82 -13.13 -8.74
C SER A 159 0.00 -13.33 -7.46
N MET A 160 -0.24 -12.55 -6.40
CA MET A 160 0.53 -12.66 -5.15
C MET A 160 0.06 -13.83 -4.31
N ASP A 161 1.02 -14.51 -3.69
CA ASP A 161 0.72 -15.61 -2.78
C ASP A 161 -0.08 -15.12 -1.57
N SER A 162 -1.03 -15.96 -1.15
CA SER A 162 -1.79 -15.73 0.08
C SER A 162 -0.87 -15.97 1.28
N ILE A 163 -0.79 -14.99 2.17
CA ILE A 163 -0.07 -15.13 3.43
C ILE A 163 -0.93 -15.97 4.37
N ASN A 164 -0.33 -17.00 4.95
CA ASN A 164 -1.02 -17.87 5.91
C ASN A 164 -1.15 -17.17 7.28
N PHE A 165 -2.40 -16.97 7.71
CA PHE A 165 -2.78 -16.46 9.04
C PHE A 165 -3.58 -17.48 9.89
N SER A 166 -3.69 -18.74 9.47
CA SER A 166 -4.52 -19.78 10.13
C SER A 166 -4.31 -19.92 11.64
N MET A 167 -3.07 -19.77 12.12
CA MET A 167 -2.74 -19.81 13.56
C MET A 167 -3.40 -18.68 14.36
N MET A 168 -3.74 -17.55 13.72
CA MET A 168 -4.36 -16.39 14.38
C MET A 168 -5.82 -16.63 14.75
N HIS A 169 -6.51 -17.50 14.01
CA HIS A 169 -7.92 -17.84 14.28
C HIS A 169 -8.10 -18.77 15.48
N LEU A 170 -7.00 -19.27 16.07
CA LEU A 170 -7.03 -20.10 17.27
C LEU A 170 -6.97 -19.29 18.57
N TYR A 171 -6.58 -18.00 18.49
CA TYR A 171 -6.34 -17.14 19.66
C TYR A 171 -7.27 -15.91 19.73
N LEU A 172 -8.20 -15.77 18.76
CA LEU A 172 -9.29 -14.79 18.74
C LEU A 172 -10.61 -15.48 19.09
#